data_AF-A0AAD5HUV6-F1
#
_entry.id   AF-A0AAD5HUV6-F1
#
_cell.length_a   1.000
_cell.length_b   1.000
_cell.length_c   1.000
_cell.angle_alpha   90.00
_cell.angle_beta   90.00
_cell.angle_gamma   90.00
#
_symmetry.space_group_name_H-M   'P 1'
#
loop_
_entity.id
_entity.type
_entity.pdbx_description
1 polymer ?
#
loop_
_entity_poly.entity_id
_entity_poly.type
_entity_poly.pdbx_seq_one_letter_code
_entity_poly.pdbx_strand_id
1 'polypeptide(L)'
;MSAPGPESVPTSADPRSHRPTKKRALTPVSAQAASVDALFAKPDQNIQIPGLLSSSSGGASRSAPPEIVTNVQGSSAGAGSGEFHVYKASRRREYERLREMDEELRREKDKVEFDKDKTERDRKDEERTRKNREKREKMKARKAKKGKGPTAKPGVDKKASTTTTDGDSPRTEKDGKDDAAGSTATKKQNEEEESTPATAPVGLVIHDDD
;
A
#
# COMPACT_ATOMS: atom_id res chain seq x y z
N MET A 1 -47.92 12.57 60.26
CA MET A 1 -47.84 11.64 59.11
C MET A 1 -47.22 12.41 57.95
N SER A 2 -46.04 12.01 57.48
CA SER A 2 -45.32 12.71 56.40
C SER A 2 -45.74 12.13 55.05
N ALA A 3 -46.07 12.98 54.08
CA ALA A 3 -46.52 12.56 52.75
C ALA A 3 -45.40 11.84 51.99
N PRO A 4 -45.71 10.77 51.21
CA PRO A 4 -44.73 10.16 50.33
C PRO A 4 -44.43 11.12 49.16
N GLY A 5 -43.16 11.51 49.02
CA GLY A 5 -42.69 12.29 47.87
C GLY A 5 -42.87 11.53 46.55
N PRO A 6 -42.93 12.23 45.41
CA PRO A 6 -43.17 11.60 44.12
C PRO A 6 -42.05 10.59 43.83
N GLU A 7 -42.42 9.31 43.70
CA GLU A 7 -41.48 8.26 43.34
C GLU A 7 -40.80 8.64 42.01
N SER A 8 -39.47 8.71 42.04
CA SER A 8 -38.67 9.10 40.90
C SER A 8 -38.95 8.13 39.75
N VAL A 9 -39.52 8.64 38.66
CA VAL A 9 -39.71 7.88 37.42
C VAL A 9 -38.35 7.23 37.09
N PRO A 10 -38.25 5.90 37.02
CA PRO A 10 -36.98 5.24 36.78
C PRO A 10 -36.52 5.66 35.39
N THR A 11 -35.53 6.55 35.36
CA THR A 11 -34.87 6.95 34.13
C THR A 11 -34.16 5.72 33.58
N SER A 12 -34.17 5.56 32.26
CA SER A 12 -33.61 4.41 31.54
C SER A 12 -32.09 4.20 31.71
N ALA A 13 -31.48 4.94 32.64
CA ALA A 13 -30.07 4.87 33.02
C ALA A 13 -29.84 4.12 34.35
N ASP A 14 -30.89 3.61 35.03
CA ASP A 14 -30.72 2.82 36.26
C ASP A 14 -30.12 1.42 35.96
N PRO A 15 -28.92 1.10 36.48
CA PRO A 15 -28.24 -0.19 36.27
C PRO A 15 -28.98 -1.38 36.88
N ARG A 16 -29.93 -1.16 37.80
CA ARG A 16 -30.80 -2.22 38.36
C ARG A 16 -31.93 -2.61 37.41
N SER A 17 -32.28 -1.72 36.47
CA SER A 17 -33.24 -2.04 35.44
C SER A 17 -32.49 -2.80 34.34
N HIS A 18 -32.62 -4.12 34.30
CA HIS A 18 -32.12 -4.97 33.20
C HIS A 18 -32.86 -4.72 31.86
N ARG A 19 -33.35 -3.50 31.64
CA ARG A 19 -34.01 -3.10 30.41
C ARG A 19 -32.94 -3.02 29.32
N PRO A 20 -33.19 -3.59 28.13
CA PRO A 20 -32.24 -3.50 27.03
C PRO A 20 -32.05 -2.03 26.66
N THR A 21 -30.86 -1.50 26.88
CA THR A 21 -30.53 -0.14 26.47
C THR A 21 -30.54 -0.10 24.94
N LYS A 22 -31.18 0.93 24.37
CA LYS A 22 -31.15 1.16 22.92
C LYS A 22 -29.69 1.29 22.51
N LYS A 23 -29.16 0.28 21.79
CA LYS A 23 -27.81 0.31 21.23
C LYS A 23 -27.74 1.53 20.30
N ARG A 24 -27.04 2.58 20.73
CA ARG A 24 -26.74 3.72 19.86
C ARG A 24 -25.85 3.20 18.73
N ALA A 25 -26.15 3.54 17.49
CA ALA A 25 -25.24 3.26 16.38
C ALA A 25 -23.94 4.01 16.66
N LEU A 26 -22.89 3.27 17.02
CA LEU A 26 -21.58 3.86 17.31
C LEU A 26 -21.03 4.46 16.03
N THR A 27 -20.67 5.74 16.08
CA THR A 27 -19.85 6.38 15.04
C THR A 27 -18.50 5.67 14.97
N PRO A 28 -17.80 5.69 13.82
CA PRO A 28 -16.49 5.04 13.70
C PRO A 28 -15.50 5.55 14.76
N VAL A 29 -15.57 6.83 15.10
CA VAL A 29 -14.75 7.45 16.16
C VAL A 29 -15.10 6.87 17.53
N SER A 30 -16.38 6.70 17.85
CA SER A 30 -16.79 6.11 19.14
C SER A 30 -16.42 4.63 19.27
N ALA A 31 -16.41 3.87 18.16
CA ALA A 31 -15.96 2.48 18.17
C ALA A 31 -14.43 2.37 18.39
N GLN A 32 -13.66 3.27 17.79
CA GLN A 32 -12.21 3.38 18.05
C GLN A 32 -11.92 3.80 19.48
N ALA A 33 -12.63 4.82 20.00
CA ALA A 33 -12.49 5.26 21.38
C ALA A 33 -12.74 4.11 22.37
N ALA A 34 -13.82 3.33 22.16
CA ALA A 34 -14.11 2.17 23.00
C ALA A 34 -13.01 1.08 22.94
N SER A 35 -12.37 0.86 21.79
CA SER A 35 -11.25 -0.09 21.71
C SER A 35 -10.01 0.43 22.43
N VAL A 36 -9.72 1.73 22.29
CA VAL A 36 -8.62 2.41 22.97
C VAL A 36 -8.82 2.41 24.48
N ASP A 37 -10.02 2.72 24.96
CA ASP A 37 -10.39 2.66 26.38
C ASP A 37 -10.22 1.23 26.94
N ALA A 38 -10.59 0.21 26.18
CA ALA A 38 -10.40 -1.19 26.56
C ALA A 38 -8.92 -1.60 26.64
N LEU A 39 -8.07 -1.07 25.74
CA LEU A 39 -6.62 -1.28 25.80
C LEU A 39 -5.98 -0.56 27.00
N PHE A 40 -6.42 0.66 27.30
CA PHE A 40 -5.92 1.42 28.44
C PHE A 40 -6.39 0.89 29.80
N ALA A 41 -7.46 0.09 29.87
CA ALA A 41 -7.90 -0.56 31.10
C ALA A 41 -6.83 -1.51 31.67
N LYS A 42 -5.93 -2.04 30.83
CA LYS A 42 -4.83 -2.95 31.23
C LYS A 42 -3.55 -2.61 30.45
N PRO A 43 -2.84 -1.54 30.84
CA PRO A 43 -1.67 -1.07 30.09
C PRO A 43 -0.50 -2.07 30.08
N ASP A 44 -0.40 -2.94 31.10
CA ASP A 44 0.66 -3.94 31.20
C ASP A 44 0.39 -5.21 30.38
N GLN A 45 -0.78 -5.32 29.73
CA GLN A 45 -1.12 -6.49 28.93
C GLN A 45 -0.29 -6.52 27.64
N ASN A 46 0.47 -7.59 27.42
CA ASN A 46 1.17 -7.79 26.14
C ASN A 46 0.16 -8.01 25.00
N ILE A 47 0.16 -7.11 24.02
CA ILE A 47 -0.71 -7.17 22.85
C ILE A 47 0.00 -7.94 21.75
N GLN A 48 -0.53 -9.10 21.38
CA GLN A 48 -0.05 -9.84 20.21
C GLN A 48 -0.51 -9.15 18.93
N ILE A 49 0.35 -8.31 18.38
CA ILE A 49 0.17 -7.82 17.01
C ILE A 49 0.39 -9.04 16.11
N PRO A 50 -0.60 -9.46 15.30
CA PRO A 50 -0.42 -10.58 14.38
C PRO A 50 0.73 -10.21 13.44
N GLY A 51 1.88 -10.86 13.60
CA GLY A 51 3.02 -10.67 12.71
C GLY A 51 2.67 -11.11 11.28
N LEU A 52 3.47 -10.69 10.30
CA LEU A 52 3.33 -11.09 8.89
C LEU A 52 3.13 -12.61 8.72
N LEU A 53 3.75 -13.39 9.59
CA LEU A 53 3.67 -14.85 9.66
C LEU A 53 2.25 -15.37 9.92
N SER A 54 1.43 -14.66 10.70
CA SER A 54 0.05 -15.07 10.98
C SER A 54 -0.88 -14.88 9.78
N SER A 55 -0.55 -13.92 8.89
CA SER A 55 -1.28 -13.71 7.64
C SER A 55 -0.75 -14.58 6.49
N SER A 56 0.55 -14.91 6.48
CA SER A 56 1.14 -15.79 5.49
C SER A 56 0.92 -17.28 5.80
N SER A 57 0.68 -17.65 7.06
CA SER A 57 0.20 -18.99 7.46
C SER A 57 -1.29 -19.19 7.21
N GLY A 58 -2.01 -18.16 6.74
CA GLY A 58 -3.42 -18.23 6.37
C GLY A 58 -3.67 -19.03 5.09
N GLY A 59 -2.63 -19.23 4.26
CA GLY A 59 -2.57 -20.37 3.37
C GLY A 59 -2.05 -21.53 4.20
N ALA A 60 -2.90 -22.49 4.54
CA ALA A 60 -2.50 -23.69 5.26
C ALA A 60 -1.42 -24.39 4.44
N SER A 61 -0.15 -24.10 4.72
CA SER A 61 0.98 -24.84 4.17
C SER A 61 0.72 -26.29 4.50
N ARG A 62 0.42 -27.08 3.46
CA ARG A 62 0.09 -28.48 3.64
C ARG A 62 1.23 -29.13 4.39
N SER A 63 0.89 -29.89 5.43
CA SER A 63 1.87 -30.81 6.00
C SER A 63 2.42 -31.65 4.86
N ALA A 64 3.75 -31.77 4.80
CA ALA A 64 4.39 -32.66 3.86
C ALA A 64 3.76 -34.06 3.97
N PRO A 65 3.56 -34.76 2.85
CA PRO A 65 3.08 -36.13 2.89
C PRO A 65 4.04 -36.97 3.74
N PRO A 66 3.54 -37.87 4.60
CA PRO A 66 4.40 -38.71 5.42
C PRO A 66 5.27 -39.60 4.54
N GLU A 67 6.56 -39.70 4.86
CA GLU A 67 7.53 -40.48 4.07
C GLU A 67 7.26 -41.99 4.15
N ILE A 68 6.83 -42.48 5.32
CA ILE A 68 6.58 -43.90 5.56
C ILE A 68 5.12 -44.09 5.94
N VAL A 69 4.40 -44.87 5.14
CA VAL A 69 3.07 -45.36 5.49
C VAL A 69 3.22 -46.74 6.09
N THR A 70 2.97 -46.87 7.38
CA THR A 70 3.18 -48.12 8.14
C THR A 70 2.07 -49.15 7.94
N ASN A 71 0.93 -48.75 7.38
CA ASN A 71 -0.31 -49.56 7.37
C ASN A 71 -0.62 -50.14 5.99
N VAL A 72 0.41 -50.46 5.20
CA VAL A 72 0.24 -50.99 3.84
C VAL A 72 -0.01 -52.50 3.92
N GLN A 73 -1.24 -52.91 3.58
CA GLN A 73 -1.59 -54.32 3.43
C GLN A 73 -0.97 -54.90 2.14
N GLY A 74 -0.67 -56.20 2.11
CA GLY A 74 0.02 -56.85 0.98
C GLY A 74 -0.71 -56.67 -0.36
N SER A 75 0.05 -56.65 -1.47
CA SER A 75 -0.45 -56.26 -2.80
C SER A 75 -1.55 -57.16 -3.37
N SER A 76 -1.64 -58.42 -2.94
CA SER A 76 -2.68 -59.37 -3.34
C SER A 76 -3.84 -59.45 -2.35
N ALA A 77 -3.79 -58.71 -1.25
CA ALA A 77 -4.84 -58.74 -0.25
C ALA A 77 -6.08 -57.97 -0.73
N GLY A 78 -7.27 -58.46 -0.40
CA GLY A 78 -8.53 -57.86 -0.81
C GLY A 78 -8.78 -56.48 -0.18
N ALA A 79 -9.73 -55.72 -0.74
CA ALA A 79 -10.12 -54.41 -0.22
C ALA A 79 -10.75 -54.54 1.18
N GLY A 80 -10.11 -53.92 2.18
CA GLY A 80 -10.63 -53.82 3.54
C GLY A 80 -11.76 -52.78 3.65
N SER A 81 -12.53 -52.82 4.73
CA SER A 81 -13.64 -51.88 4.98
C SER A 81 -13.20 -50.42 5.13
N GLY A 82 -11.94 -50.18 5.52
CA GLY A 82 -11.36 -48.84 5.68
C GLY A 82 -10.76 -48.25 4.40
N GLU A 83 -10.55 -49.04 3.34
CA GLU A 83 -9.82 -48.62 2.14
C GLU A 83 -10.51 -47.47 1.41
N PHE A 84 -11.86 -47.48 1.39
CA PHE A 84 -12.64 -46.39 0.82
C PHE A 84 -12.33 -45.02 1.47
N HIS A 85 -12.17 -44.99 2.79
CA HIS A 85 -11.89 -43.75 3.51
C HIS A 85 -10.45 -43.29 3.30
N VAL A 86 -9.50 -44.22 3.19
CA VAL A 86 -8.10 -43.91 2.84
C VAL A 86 -8.05 -43.25 1.47
N TYR A 87 -8.73 -43.83 0.47
CA TYR A 87 -8.84 -43.23 -0.87
C TYR A 87 -9.51 -41.87 -0.87
N LYS A 88 -10.63 -41.72 -0.16
CA LYS A 88 -11.34 -40.43 -0.06
C LYS A 88 -10.44 -39.34 0.53
N ALA A 89 -9.67 -39.67 1.57
CA ALA A 89 -8.74 -38.74 2.20
C ALA A 89 -7.56 -38.41 1.27
N SER A 90 -6.94 -39.41 0.62
CA SER A 90 -5.81 -39.19 -0.29
C SER A 90 -6.21 -38.38 -1.52
N ARG A 91 -7.34 -38.70 -2.15
CA ARG A 91 -7.89 -37.94 -3.29
C ARG A 91 -8.19 -36.50 -2.92
N ARG A 92 -8.79 -36.26 -1.74
CA ARG A 92 -9.04 -34.90 -1.26
C ARG A 92 -7.73 -34.13 -1.06
N ARG A 93 -6.73 -34.74 -0.42
CA ARG A 93 -5.40 -34.12 -0.25
C ARG A 93 -4.76 -33.78 -1.59
N GLU A 94 -4.90 -34.65 -2.59
CA GLU A 94 -4.29 -34.45 -3.91
C GLU A 94 -5.00 -33.35 -4.71
N TYR A 95 -6.32 -33.30 -4.72
CA TYR A 95 -7.06 -32.24 -5.40
C TYR A 95 -6.78 -30.87 -4.81
N GLU A 96 -6.72 -30.78 -3.48
CA GLU A 96 -6.39 -29.52 -2.85
C GLU A 96 -4.92 -29.14 -3.13
N ARG A 97 -3.98 -30.11 -3.20
CA ARG A 97 -2.57 -29.85 -3.61
C ARG A 97 -2.48 -29.28 -5.02
N LEU A 98 -3.14 -29.92 -5.99
CA LEU A 98 -3.18 -29.46 -7.38
C LEU A 98 -3.81 -28.07 -7.48
N ARG A 99 -4.90 -27.84 -6.75
CA ARG A 99 -5.58 -26.55 -6.72
C ARG A 99 -4.69 -25.44 -6.16
N GLU A 100 -3.98 -25.69 -5.06
CA GLU A 100 -3.06 -24.72 -4.48
C GLU A 100 -1.91 -24.39 -5.43
N MET A 101 -1.32 -25.40 -6.08
CA MET A 101 -0.27 -25.21 -7.09
C MET A 101 -0.77 -24.36 -8.27
N ASP A 102 -1.97 -24.65 -8.78
CA ASP A 102 -2.57 -23.86 -9.86
C ASP A 102 -2.89 -22.42 -9.42
N GLU A 103 -3.36 -22.22 -8.19
CA GLU A 103 -3.63 -20.90 -7.61
C GLU A 103 -2.34 -20.09 -7.36
N GLU A 104 -1.24 -20.74 -6.98
CA GLU A 104 0.10 -20.12 -6.88
C GLU A 104 0.61 -19.69 -8.24
N LEU A 105 0.58 -20.58 -9.23
CA LEU A 105 1.01 -20.27 -10.60
C LEU A 105 0.21 -19.11 -11.21
N ARG A 106 -1.09 -19.04 -10.95
CA ARG A 106 -1.93 -17.89 -11.37
C ARG A 106 -1.49 -16.61 -10.67
N ARG A 107 -1.35 -16.62 -9.35
CA ARG A 107 -0.91 -15.46 -8.57
C ARG A 107 0.48 -14.96 -9.01
N GLU A 108 1.40 -15.86 -9.33
CA GLU A 108 2.74 -15.50 -9.81
C GLU A 108 2.69 -14.84 -11.20
N LYS A 109 1.91 -15.40 -12.13
CA LYS A 109 1.70 -14.80 -13.45
C LYS A 109 1.10 -13.41 -13.34
N ASP A 110 0.04 -13.27 -12.56
CA ASP A 110 -0.64 -11.98 -12.35
C ASP A 110 0.31 -10.93 -11.74
N LYS A 111 1.15 -11.32 -10.78
CA LYS A 111 2.18 -10.44 -10.19
C LYS A 111 3.22 -10.01 -11.22
N VAL A 112 3.75 -10.96 -11.99
CA VAL A 112 4.76 -10.66 -13.03
C VAL A 112 4.19 -9.73 -14.09
N GLU A 113 2.95 -9.95 -14.52
CA GLU A 113 2.26 -9.08 -15.47
C GLU A 113 2.06 -7.69 -14.87
N PHE A 114 1.56 -7.60 -13.64
CA PHE A 114 1.37 -6.33 -12.94
C PHE A 114 2.67 -5.54 -12.78
N ASP A 115 3.76 -6.19 -12.38
CA ASP A 115 5.06 -5.55 -12.19
C ASP A 115 5.66 -5.05 -13.51
N LYS A 116 5.54 -5.82 -14.59
CA LYS A 116 5.91 -5.37 -15.94
C LYS A 116 5.12 -4.14 -16.36
N ASP A 117 3.80 -4.20 -16.21
CA ASP A 117 2.89 -3.11 -16.54
C ASP A 117 3.20 -1.84 -15.74
N LYS A 118 3.49 -1.98 -14.44
CA LYS A 118 3.84 -0.89 -13.55
C LYS A 118 5.16 -0.25 -13.96
N THR A 119 6.21 -1.05 -14.17
CA THR A 119 7.52 -0.55 -14.58
C THR A 119 7.47 0.16 -15.93
N GLU A 120 6.65 -0.30 -16.87
CA GLU A 120 6.43 0.40 -18.14
C GLU A 120 5.75 1.75 -17.96
N ARG A 121 4.71 1.84 -17.11
CA ARG A 121 4.02 3.11 -16.83
C ARG A 121 4.97 4.11 -16.16
N ASP A 122 5.68 3.66 -15.13
CA ASP A 122 6.66 4.47 -14.40
C ASP A 122 7.75 4.98 -15.36
N ARG A 123 8.28 4.12 -16.24
CA ARG A 123 9.26 4.52 -17.26
C ARG A 123 8.70 5.57 -18.24
N LYS A 124 7.47 5.41 -18.73
CA LYS A 124 6.83 6.37 -19.63
C LYS A 124 6.65 7.74 -18.95
N ASP A 125 6.31 7.75 -17.67
CA ASP A 125 6.15 8.97 -16.88
C ASP A 125 7.50 9.63 -16.55
N GLU A 126 8.53 8.84 -16.24
CA GLU A 126 9.91 9.31 -16.08
C GLU A 126 10.45 9.93 -17.38
N GLU A 127 10.22 9.32 -18.54
CA GLU A 127 10.66 9.88 -19.82
C GLU A 127 9.95 11.22 -20.14
N ARG A 128 8.65 11.33 -19.83
CA ARG A 128 7.88 12.57 -19.99
C ARG A 128 8.38 13.65 -19.03
N THR A 129 8.58 13.31 -17.76
CA THR A 129 9.06 14.25 -16.74
C THR A 129 10.50 14.69 -17.02
N ARG A 130 11.38 13.80 -17.49
CA ARG A 130 12.75 14.10 -17.91
C ARG A 130 12.78 15.10 -19.06
N LYS A 131 12.04 14.83 -20.15
CA LYS A 131 11.92 15.75 -21.30
C LYS A 131 11.42 17.14 -20.88
N ASN A 132 10.45 17.20 -19.96
CA ASN A 132 9.93 18.47 -19.45
C ASN A 132 10.92 19.19 -18.53
N ARG A 133 11.67 18.45 -17.71
CA ARG A 133 12.75 19.00 -16.86
C ARG A 133 13.87 19.59 -17.72
N GLU A 134 14.36 18.84 -18.71
CA GLU A 134 15.39 19.30 -19.66
C GLU A 134 14.95 20.59 -20.39
N LYS A 135 13.69 20.67 -20.83
CA LYS A 135 13.13 21.90 -21.44
C LYS A 135 13.15 23.09 -20.47
N ARG A 136 12.74 22.89 -19.21
CA ARG A 136 12.75 23.94 -18.18
C ARG A 136 14.16 24.40 -17.84
N GLU A 137 15.11 23.48 -17.72
CA GLU A 137 16.51 23.76 -17.44
C GLU A 137 17.17 24.53 -18.59
N LYS A 138 16.92 24.12 -19.86
CA LYS A 138 17.39 24.86 -21.03
C LYS A 138 16.84 26.29 -21.08
N MET A 139 15.56 26.49 -20.76
CA MET A 139 14.97 27.83 -20.65
C MET A 139 15.58 28.64 -19.50
N LYS A 140 15.79 28.04 -18.32
CA LYS A 140 16.44 28.68 -17.17
C LYS A 140 17.87 29.09 -17.50
N ALA A 141 18.64 28.23 -18.16
CA ALA A 141 19.99 28.53 -18.63
C ALA A 141 20.01 29.68 -19.66
N ARG A 142 19.08 29.71 -20.62
CA ARG A 142 18.96 30.83 -21.59
C ARG A 142 18.63 32.15 -20.89
N LYS A 143 17.70 32.15 -19.93
CA LYS A 143 17.35 33.34 -19.14
C LYS A 143 18.54 33.82 -18.28
N ALA A 144 19.23 32.90 -17.61
CA ALA A 144 20.42 33.22 -16.82
C ALA A 144 21.56 33.81 -17.66
N LYS A 145 21.75 33.34 -18.91
CA LYS A 145 22.72 33.92 -19.85
C LYS A 145 22.30 35.31 -20.35
N LYS A 146 21.00 35.56 -20.56
CA LYS A 146 20.50 36.87 -21.01
C LYS A 146 20.49 37.94 -19.90
N GLY A 147 20.40 37.53 -18.64
CA GLY A 147 20.47 38.43 -17.46
C GLY A 147 21.89 38.79 -16.99
N LYS A 148 22.94 38.29 -17.64
CA LYS A 148 24.35 38.52 -17.27
C LYS A 148 25.15 39.32 -18.32
N GLY A 149 24.47 39.92 -19.30
CA GLY A 149 25.03 40.91 -20.22
C GLY A 149 24.89 42.34 -19.64
N PRO A 150 25.82 43.25 -19.96
CA PRO A 150 26.06 44.46 -19.18
C PRO A 150 24.90 45.45 -19.25
N THR A 151 24.59 46.02 -18.09
CA THR A 151 23.97 47.33 -17.84
C THR A 151 23.45 48.11 -19.06
N ALA A 152 22.14 48.35 -19.05
CA ALA A 152 21.36 49.13 -19.99
C ALA A 152 21.92 50.55 -20.26
N LYS A 153 21.83 50.97 -21.52
CA LYS A 153 21.55 52.36 -21.93
C LYS A 153 20.19 52.38 -22.64
N PRO A 154 19.30 53.37 -22.40
CA PRO A 154 18.01 53.47 -23.08
C PRO A 154 18.14 54.30 -24.37
N GLY A 155 17.37 53.97 -25.42
CA GLY A 155 17.20 54.89 -26.55
C GLY A 155 16.60 54.32 -27.84
N VAL A 156 15.31 54.64 -28.05
CA VAL A 156 14.68 55.14 -29.30
C VAL A 156 14.62 54.25 -30.56
N ASP A 157 13.38 53.86 -30.86
CA ASP A 157 12.65 53.82 -32.14
C ASP A 157 13.40 53.61 -33.47
N LYS A 158 12.97 52.60 -34.24
CA LYS A 158 12.70 52.75 -35.69
C LYS A 158 11.82 51.62 -36.25
N LYS A 159 10.79 52.09 -36.96
CA LYS A 159 9.70 51.40 -37.67
C LYS A 159 10.11 51.06 -39.12
N ALA A 160 9.29 50.20 -39.76
CA ALA A 160 9.20 49.87 -41.20
C ALA A 160 10.00 48.61 -41.60
N SER A 161 9.56 47.66 -42.43
CA SER A 161 8.48 47.53 -43.43
C SER A 161 8.58 46.06 -43.94
N THR A 162 7.57 45.17 -43.88
CA THR A 162 6.42 44.96 -44.81
C THR A 162 6.55 43.62 -45.58
N THR A 163 5.52 42.76 -45.39
CA THR A 163 4.91 41.72 -46.30
C THR A 163 5.77 40.55 -46.81
N THR A 164 5.28 39.31 -46.94
CA THR A 164 4.00 38.80 -47.52
C THR A 164 3.63 37.43 -46.88
N THR A 165 2.41 37.24 -46.36
CA THR A 165 1.25 36.47 -46.92
C THR A 165 1.45 34.93 -46.87
N ASP A 166 0.51 34.05 -46.54
CA ASP A 166 -0.96 33.98 -46.48
C ASP A 166 -1.35 32.98 -45.36
N GLY A 167 -2.33 33.26 -44.49
CA GLY A 167 -3.73 32.83 -44.64
C GLY A 167 -3.98 31.58 -43.76
N ASP A 168 -5.00 31.42 -42.93
CA ASP A 168 -6.26 32.11 -42.69
C ASP A 168 -6.77 31.70 -41.28
N SER A 169 -7.62 32.55 -40.70
CA SER A 169 -8.29 32.51 -39.39
C SER A 169 -9.52 31.55 -39.40
N PRO A 170 -10.39 31.41 -38.36
CA PRO A 170 -10.63 32.30 -37.22
C PRO A 170 -10.86 31.67 -35.82
N ARG A 171 -10.40 32.44 -34.81
CA ARG A 171 -11.10 32.93 -33.62
C ARG A 171 -12.32 32.15 -33.08
N THR A 172 -12.28 31.85 -31.78
CA THR A 172 -13.33 32.26 -30.83
C THR A 172 -12.75 32.38 -29.43
N GLU A 173 -12.84 33.59 -28.88
CA GLU A 173 -12.57 33.93 -27.49
C GLU A 173 -13.75 33.52 -26.61
N LYS A 174 -13.47 33.08 -25.38
CA LYS A 174 -14.31 33.38 -24.22
C LYS A 174 -13.44 33.53 -22.97
N ASP A 175 -13.52 34.73 -22.42
CA ASP A 175 -13.03 35.20 -21.12
C ASP A 175 -13.65 34.46 -19.92
N GLY A 176 -12.96 34.55 -18.77
CA GLY A 176 -13.45 34.18 -17.44
C GLY A 176 -12.33 33.62 -16.54
N LYS A 177 -11.31 34.40 -16.14
CA LYS A 177 -11.20 35.29 -14.96
C LYS A 177 -10.86 34.59 -13.62
N ASP A 178 -9.78 35.11 -13.02
CA ASP A 178 -9.35 35.11 -11.61
C ASP A 178 -8.88 33.79 -10.94
N ASP A 179 -7.93 33.73 -10.01
CA ASP A 179 -6.65 34.39 -9.72
C ASP A 179 -6.07 33.72 -8.45
N ALA A 180 -4.78 33.94 -8.17
CA ALA A 180 -4.06 33.75 -6.89
C ALA A 180 -3.77 32.30 -6.41
N ALA A 181 -2.50 31.84 -6.41
CA ALA A 181 -1.44 32.10 -5.41
C ALA A 181 -1.71 31.43 -4.04
N GLY A 182 -0.77 30.77 -3.36
CA GLY A 182 0.66 30.74 -3.50
C GLY A 182 1.29 29.55 -2.77
N SER A 183 2.47 29.20 -3.27
CA SER A 183 3.48 28.33 -2.67
C SER A 183 4.20 29.08 -1.53
N THR A 184 4.66 28.32 -0.52
CA THR A 184 5.96 28.43 0.20
C THR A 184 5.79 27.81 1.60
N ALA A 185 6.78 27.20 2.26
CA ALA A 185 8.15 26.86 1.94
C ALA A 185 8.61 25.74 2.90
N THR A 186 9.56 24.97 2.39
CA THR A 186 10.46 24.04 3.08
C THR A 186 11.25 24.71 4.20
N LYS A 187 11.56 23.99 5.28
CA LYS A 187 12.78 24.20 6.07
C LYS A 187 13.47 22.86 6.36
N LYS A 188 14.64 22.68 5.72
CA LYS A 188 15.69 21.72 6.08
C LYS A 188 16.56 22.35 7.17
N GLN A 189 17.09 21.54 8.10
CA GLN A 189 18.44 21.70 8.64
C GLN A 189 19.11 20.32 8.80
N ASN A 190 20.36 20.27 8.29
CA ASN A 190 21.48 19.33 8.53
C ASN A 190 21.84 19.23 10.02
N GLU A 191 22.73 18.39 10.55
CA GLU A 191 23.64 17.26 10.21
C GLU A 191 24.12 16.77 11.61
N GLU A 192 24.49 15.50 11.77
CA GLU A 192 25.71 15.07 12.50
C GLU A 192 25.83 13.54 12.50
N GLU A 193 27.06 13.10 12.32
CA GLU A 193 27.47 11.71 12.08
C GLU A 193 27.59 10.90 13.37
N GLU A 194 27.31 9.60 13.29
CA GLU A 194 28.06 8.61 14.07
C GLU A 194 28.16 7.28 13.31
N SER A 195 29.39 6.76 13.28
CA SER A 195 29.83 5.61 12.50
C SER A 195 29.75 4.33 13.33
N THR A 196 29.22 3.25 12.74
CA THR A 196 29.35 1.89 13.31
C THR A 196 29.79 0.90 12.22
N PRO A 197 30.73 -0.01 12.50
CA PRO A 197 31.46 -0.75 11.47
C PRO A 197 30.60 -1.84 10.80
N ALA A 198 30.68 -1.87 9.47
CA ALA A 198 30.15 -2.93 8.63
C ALA A 198 30.87 -4.25 8.92
N THR A 199 30.12 -5.26 9.38
CA THR A 199 30.61 -6.63 9.47
C THR A 199 30.33 -7.30 8.12
N ALA A 200 31.39 -7.67 7.39
CA ALA A 200 31.29 -8.36 6.11
C ALA A 200 30.67 -9.76 6.28
N PRO A 201 29.79 -10.23 5.39
CA PRO A 201 29.43 -11.64 5.35
C PRO A 201 30.61 -12.45 4.81
N VAL A 202 31.09 -13.39 5.62
CA VAL A 202 32.14 -14.36 5.28
C VAL A 202 31.67 -15.19 4.08
N GLY A 203 32.37 -15.05 2.96
CA GLY A 203 32.14 -15.87 1.76
C GLY A 203 32.56 -17.32 2.02
N LEU A 204 31.71 -18.26 1.64
CA LEU A 204 32.07 -19.67 1.53
C LEU A 204 33.15 -19.81 0.44
N VAL A 205 34.35 -20.22 0.83
CA VAL A 205 35.40 -20.66 -0.09
C VAL A 205 35.13 -22.14 -0.38
N ILE A 206 34.66 -22.43 -1.59
CA ILE A 206 34.59 -23.80 -2.11
C ILE A 206 35.98 -24.13 -2.65
N HIS A 207 36.65 -25.08 -2.01
CA HIS A 207 37.84 -25.72 -2.58
C HIS A 207 37.35 -26.82 -3.52
N ASP A 208 37.53 -26.62 -4.82
CA ASP A 208 37.43 -27.69 -5.80
C ASP A 208 38.72 -28.53 -5.68
N ASP A 209 38.65 -29.63 -4.94
CA ASP A 209 39.67 -30.69 -4.98
C ASP A 209 39.24 -31.75 -6.02
N ASP A 210 40.06 -31.83 -7.08
CA ASP A 210 40.27 -32.87 -8.12
C ASP A 210 39.08 -33.68 -8.70
#